data_AF-A0A349W040-F1
#
_entry.id   AF-A0A349W040-F1
#
_cell.length_a   1.000
_cell.length_b   1.000
_cell.length_c   1.000
_cell.angle_alpha   90.00
_cell.angle_beta   90.00
_cell.angle_gamma   90.00
#
_symmetry.space_group_name_H-M   'P 1'
#
loop_
_entity.id
_entity.type
_entity.pdbx_description
1 polymer ?
#
loop_
_entity_poly.entity_id
_entity_poly.type
_entity_poly.pdbx_seq_one_letter_code
_entity_poly.pdbx_strand_id
1 'polypeptide(L)' 'AQLITFVKDRPGHDLRYAIDATKINKELGWKPSVTFEEGLSRTIDWFLSNQEWLAHVTSGDYQNYYNKQYKDA' A
#
# COMPACT_ATOMS: atom_id res chain seq x y z
N ALA A 1 -10.59 17.58 11.18
CA ALA A 1 -10.92 17.35 9.76
C ALA A 1 -11.19 15.86 9.56
N GLN A 2 -12.17 15.48 8.76
CA GLN A 2 -12.44 14.09 8.39
C GLN A 2 -11.72 13.81 7.07
N LEU A 3 -10.65 12.99 7.10
CA LEU A 3 -9.82 12.67 5.92
C LEU A 3 -10.17 11.31 5.28
N ILE A 4 -11.16 10.59 5.85
CA ILE A 4 -11.56 9.25 5.40
C ILE A 4 -12.95 9.35 4.75
N THR A 5 -13.05 8.84 3.52
CA THR A 5 -14.29 8.73 2.75
C THR A 5 -14.52 7.26 2.38
N PHE A 6 -15.69 6.73 2.69
CA PHE A 6 -16.08 5.38 2.27
C PHE A 6 -16.64 5.44 0.86
N VAL A 7 -16.13 4.58 0.00
CA VAL A 7 -16.51 4.47 -1.41
C VAL A 7 -17.05 3.06 -1.70
N LYS A 8 -17.58 2.84 -2.90
CA LYS A 8 -18.06 1.52 -3.30
C LYS A 8 -16.93 0.48 -3.23
N ASP A 9 -17.24 -0.68 -2.63
CA ASP A 9 -16.29 -1.78 -2.50
C ASP A 9 -15.93 -2.43 -3.86
N ARG A 10 -14.77 -3.08 -3.91
CA ARG A 10 -14.24 -3.73 -5.11
C ARG A 10 -15.05 -5.01 -5.44
N PRO A 11 -15.51 -5.21 -6.68
CA PRO A 11 -16.06 -6.50 -7.10
C PRO A 11 -15.06 -7.64 -6.84
N GLY A 12 -15.47 -8.68 -6.10
CA GLY A 12 -14.58 -9.80 -5.74
C GLY A 12 -13.51 -9.45 -4.70
N HIS A 13 -13.83 -8.61 -3.72
CA HIS A 13 -12.92 -8.33 -2.61
C HIS A 13 -12.80 -9.54 -1.66
N ASP A 14 -11.74 -10.33 -1.80
CA ASP A 14 -11.35 -11.33 -0.79
C ASP A 14 -11.06 -10.62 0.55
N LEU A 15 -11.80 -10.99 1.58
CA LEU A 15 -11.79 -10.26 2.86
C LEU A 15 -10.59 -10.59 3.75
N ARG A 16 -9.91 -11.71 3.50
CA ARG A 16 -8.83 -12.18 4.37
C ARG A 16 -7.77 -12.94 3.62
N TYR A 17 -6.55 -12.40 3.66
CA TYR A 17 -5.33 -13.13 3.35
C TYR A 17 -4.53 -13.35 4.64
N ALA A 18 -4.03 -14.56 4.83
CA ALA A 18 -3.15 -14.90 5.93
C ALA A 18 -2.16 -15.98 5.48
N ILE A 19 -0.87 -15.73 5.71
CA ILE A 19 0.21 -16.63 5.33
C ILE A 19 0.84 -17.20 6.60
N ASP A 20 1.04 -18.52 6.61
CA ASP A 20 1.87 -19.20 7.61
C ASP A 20 3.31 -19.31 7.09
N ALA A 21 4.21 -18.53 7.70
CA ALA A 21 5.65 -18.52 7.36
C ALA A 21 6.48 -19.49 8.23
N THR A 22 5.85 -20.43 8.95
CA THR A 22 6.55 -21.36 9.86
C THR A 22 7.61 -22.18 9.14
N LYS A 23 7.35 -22.62 7.91
CA LYS A 23 8.29 -23.47 7.15
C LYS A 23 9.61 -22.76 6.89
N ILE A 24 9.57 -21.57 6.28
CA ILE A 24 10.77 -20.81 5.95
C ILE A 24 11.53 -20.35 7.21
N ASN A 25 10.80 -20.06 8.29
CA ASN A 25 11.41 -19.73 9.57
C ASN A 25 12.20 -20.91 10.15
N LYS A 26 11.62 -22.12 10.14
CA LYS A 26 12.28 -23.32 10.69
C LYS A 26 13.41 -23.84 9.81
N GLU A 27 13.21 -23.88 8.50
CA GLU A 27 14.16 -24.51 7.58
C GLU A 27 15.33 -23.59 7.22
N LEU A 28 15.08 -22.28 7.10
CA LEU A 28 16.09 -21.31 6.67
C LEU A 28 16.45 -20.28 7.74
N GLY A 29 15.81 -20.32 8.91
CA GLY A 29 16.02 -19.32 9.97
C GLY A 29 15.48 -17.93 9.62
N TRP A 30 14.72 -17.79 8.54
CA TRP A 30 14.23 -16.49 8.09
C TRP A 30 13.20 -15.92 9.08
N LYS A 31 13.33 -14.63 9.38
CA LYS A 31 12.34 -13.85 10.11
C LYS A 31 12.32 -12.42 9.57
N PRO A 32 11.17 -11.72 9.63
CA PRO A 32 11.12 -10.31 9.30
C PRO A 32 12.12 -9.52 10.15
N SER A 33 12.82 -8.57 9.52
CA SER A 33 13.74 -7.66 10.20
C SER A 33 13.07 -6.37 10.69
N VAL A 34 11.79 -6.17 10.34
CA VAL A 34 10.99 -4.98 10.66
C VAL A 34 9.58 -5.39 11.07
N THR A 35 8.99 -4.67 12.01
CA THR A 35 7.55 -4.78 12.30
C THR A 35 6.73 -3.97 11.29
N PHE A 36 5.41 -4.12 11.34
CA PHE A 36 4.51 -3.32 10.50
C PHE A 36 4.61 -1.83 10.81
N GLU A 37 4.63 -1.45 12.09
CA GLU A 37 4.67 -0.07 12.55
C GLU A 37 5.97 0.62 12.12
N GLU A 38 7.10 -0.06 12.26
CA GLU A 38 8.41 0.44 11.83
C GLU A 38 8.46 0.61 10.31
N GLY A 39 7.99 -0.40 9.57
CA GLY A 39 7.95 -0.37 8.11
C GLY A 39 7.04 0.74 7.59
N LEU A 40 5.86 0.92 8.18
CA LEU A 40 4.91 1.96 7.79
C LEU A 40 5.47 3.36 8.03
N SER A 41 6.07 3.60 9.20
CA SER A 41 6.71 4.89 9.53
C SER A 41 7.81 5.24 8.52
N ARG A 42 8.74 4.30 8.28
CA ARG A 42 9.83 4.49 7.30
C ARG A 42 9.31 4.71 5.87
N THR A 43 8.20 4.06 5.51
CA THR A 43 7.58 4.22 4.19
C THR A 43 7.03 5.64 4.04
N ILE A 44 6.34 6.17 5.05
CA ILE A 44 5.83 7.56 5.06
C ILE A 44 6.99 8.54 4.89
N ASP A 45 8.05 8.40 5.71
CA ASP A 45 9.23 9.26 5.65
C ASP A 45 9.91 9.22 4.27
N TRP A 46 9.95 8.03 3.65
CA TRP A 46 10.49 7.87 2.30
C TRP A 46 9.66 8.63 1.27
N PHE A 47 8.32 8.52 1.28
CA PHE A 47 7.47 9.28 0.35
C PHE A 47 7.62 10.79 0.52
N LEU A 48 7.70 11.28 1.77
CA LEU A 48 7.92 12.70 2.06
C LEU A 48 9.29 13.19 1.58
N SER A 49 10.32 12.33 1.62
CA SER A 49 11.67 12.67 1.19
C SER A 49 11.89 12.53 -0.32
N ASN A 50 10.95 11.90 -1.05
CA ASN A 50 11.10 11.55 -2.48
C ASN A 50 9.96 12.15 -3.34
N GLN A 51 9.61 13.42 -3.09
CA GLN A 51 8.48 14.07 -3.78
C GLN A 51 8.68 14.23 -5.30
N GLU A 52 9.91 14.45 -5.77
CA GLU A 52 10.20 14.53 -7.20
C GLU A 52 9.91 13.20 -7.89
N TRP A 53 10.38 12.09 -7.30
CA TRP A 53 10.08 10.75 -7.78
C TRP A 53 8.57 10.50 -7.81
N LEU A 54 7.87 10.88 -6.73
CA LEU A 54 6.42 10.72 -6.62
C LEU A 54 5.70 11.50 -7.74
N ALA A 55 6.10 12.74 -8.02
CA ALA A 55 5.51 13.55 -9.07
C ALA A 55 5.67 12.92 -10.46
N HIS A 56 6.83 12.30 -10.74
CA HIS A 56 7.07 11.63 -12.01
C HIS A 56 6.17 10.41 -12.20
N VAL A 57 6.03 9.55 -11.17
CA VAL A 57 5.26 8.30 -11.29
C VAL A 57 3.75 8.49 -11.17
N THR A 58 3.27 9.64 -10.70
CA THR A 58 1.84 9.95 -10.51
C THR A 58 1.26 10.90 -11.55
N SER A 59 1.90 11.03 -12.71
CA SER A 59 1.50 11.92 -13.80
C SER A 59 0.85 11.16 -14.98
N GLY A 60 0.24 11.91 -15.92
CA GLY A 60 -0.27 11.37 -17.18
C GLY A 60 -1.31 10.26 -17.00
N ASP A 61 -1.00 9.07 -17.51
CA ASP A 61 -1.90 7.92 -17.49
C ASP A 61 -2.31 7.48 -16.09
N TYR A 62 -1.45 7.71 -15.09
CA TYR A 62 -1.80 7.46 -13.69
C TYR A 62 -3.00 8.30 -13.25
N GLN A 63 -3.00 9.61 -13.56
CA GLN A 63 -4.11 10.51 -13.22
C GLN A 63 -5.37 10.16 -14.01
N ASN A 64 -5.21 9.81 -15.29
CA ASN A 64 -6.33 9.36 -16.13
C ASN A 64 -6.99 8.09 -15.57
N TYR A 65 -6.18 7.13 -15.11
CA TYR A 65 -6.68 5.93 -14.45
C TYR A 65 -7.44 6.27 -13.17
N TYR A 66 -6.87 7.10 -12.28
CA TYR A 66 -7.53 7.49 -11.02
C TYR A 66 -8.86 8.19 -11.26
N ASN A 67 -8.92 9.10 -12.22
CA ASN A 67 -10.17 9.75 -12.62
C ASN A 67 -11.20 8.72 -13.13
N LYS A 68 -10.79 7.76 -13.98
CA LYS A 68 -11.71 6.73 -14.47
C LYS A 68 -12.27 5.83 -13.36
N GLN A 69 -11.46 5.51 -12.34
CA GLN A 69 -11.87 4.60 -11.27
C GLN A 69 -12.64 5.29 -10.14
N TYR A 70 -12.32 6.56 -9.83
CA TYR A 70 -12.76 7.21 -8.59
C TYR A 70 -13.44 8.57 -8.77
N LYS A 71 -13.69 9.06 -10.00
CA LYS A 71 -14.30 10.39 -10.23
C LYS A 71 -15.66 10.59 -9.56
N ASP A 72 -16.44 9.52 -9.42
CA ASP A 72 -17.78 9.53 -8.82
C ASP A 72 -17.81 8.85 -7.44
N ALA A 73 -16.63 8.63 -6.84
CA ALA A 73 -16.47 7.97 -5.55
C ALA A 73 -16.69 8.92 -4.36
#